data_AF-A0A4D4MU46-F1
#
_entry.id   AF-A0A4D4MU46-F1
#
_cell.length_a   1.000
_cell.length_b   1.000
_cell.length_c   1.000
_cell.angle_alpha   90.00
_cell.angle_beta   90.00
_cell.angle_gamma   90.00
#
_symmetry.space_group_name_H-M   'P 1'
#
loop_
_entity.id
_entity.type
_entity.pdbx_description
1 polymer ?
#
loop_
_entity_poly.entity_id
_entity_poly.type
_entity_poly.pdbx_seq_one_letter_code
_entity_poly.pdbx_strand_id
1 'polypeptide(L)'
;MSTPRAWWRGKTTPAKVETYTRWSFHFFGLIEISAIGLVAFGSVPEPFSVLVLVAVCAHAALCMATASQALDWTRGRREQPIRMLGALGAATALIGIGALLLASHGPGGTDAAGAAGTVFVAVLGFGAGTMALGIRNRRRMLSMVAGFAVGAGSVSFPWACPGRWRWPRPSRYW
;
A
#
# COMPACT_ATOMS: atom_id res chain seq x y z
N MET A 1 -23.85 21.35 25.69
CA MET A 1 -22.92 20.44 24.98
C MET A 1 -23.64 19.12 24.74
N SER A 2 -23.83 18.69 23.50
CA SER A 2 -24.43 17.36 23.22
C SER A 2 -23.45 16.28 23.63
N THR A 3 -23.87 15.33 24.48
CA THR A 3 -23.06 14.15 24.80
C THR A 3 -22.77 13.35 23.51
N PRO A 4 -21.65 12.60 23.41
CA PRO A 4 -21.31 11.82 22.22
C PRO A 4 -22.46 10.90 21.75
N ARG A 5 -23.24 10.40 22.72
CA ARG A 5 -24.42 9.56 22.49
C ARG A 5 -25.59 10.34 21.86
N ALA A 6 -25.82 11.59 22.27
CA ALA A 6 -26.86 12.45 21.71
C ALA A 6 -26.51 12.91 20.29
N TRP A 7 -25.25 13.28 20.05
CA TRP A 7 -24.73 13.58 18.71
C TRP A 7 -24.88 12.38 17.76
N TRP A 8 -24.55 11.18 18.23
CA TRP A 8 -24.70 9.97 17.43
C TRP A 8 -26.17 9.62 17.14
N ARG A 9 -27.07 9.76 18.13
CA ARG A 9 -28.51 9.52 17.93
C ARG A 9 -29.14 10.52 16.95
N GLY A 10 -28.69 11.77 16.94
CA GLY A 10 -29.18 12.80 16.04
C GLY A 10 -28.78 12.65 14.57
N LYS A 11 -27.83 11.76 14.24
CA LYS A 11 -27.45 11.50 12.84
C LYS A 11 -28.46 10.62 12.11
N THR A 12 -28.78 11.02 10.88
CA THR A 12 -29.49 10.17 9.92
C THR A 12 -28.67 8.93 9.56
N THR A 13 -29.32 7.87 9.06
CA THR A 13 -28.64 6.64 8.64
C THR A 13 -27.50 6.88 7.64
N PRO A 14 -27.67 7.70 6.56
CA PRO A 14 -26.57 8.03 5.66
C PRO A 14 -25.40 8.75 6.33
N ALA A 15 -25.68 9.63 7.30
CA ALA A 15 -24.64 10.36 8.03
C ALA A 15 -23.83 9.43 8.95
N LYS A 16 -24.45 8.39 9.52
CA LYS A 16 -23.74 7.36 10.30
C LYS A 16 -22.84 6.52 9.40
N VAL A 17 -23.34 6.04 8.26
CA VAL A 17 -22.56 5.26 7.28
C VAL A 17 -21.34 6.07 6.81
N GLU A 18 -21.52 7.33 6.43
CA GLU A 18 -20.39 8.18 6.04
C GLU A 18 -19.33 8.27 7.14
N THR A 19 -19.78 8.48 8.38
CA THR A 19 -18.86 8.62 9.52
C THR A 19 -18.04 7.34 9.69
N TYR A 20 -18.69 6.17 9.62
CA TYR A 20 -18.00 4.90 9.66
C TYR A 20 -17.03 4.73 8.50
N THR A 21 -17.47 5.00 7.27
CA THR A 21 -16.64 4.84 6.08
C THR A 21 -15.39 5.73 6.14
N ARG A 22 -15.52 7.01 6.50
CA ARG A 22 -14.36 7.90 6.69
C ARG A 22 -13.42 7.37 7.75
N TRP A 23 -13.97 6.95 8.88
CA TRP A 23 -13.16 6.43 9.98
C TRP A 23 -12.43 5.14 9.59
N SER A 24 -13.08 4.23 8.86
CA SER A 24 -12.44 3.03 8.31
C SER A 24 -11.27 3.36 7.40
N PHE A 25 -11.38 4.37 6.53
CA PHE A 25 -10.25 4.77 5.67
C PHE A 25 -9.09 5.39 6.43
N HIS A 26 -9.36 6.15 7.50
CA HIS A 26 -8.29 6.59 8.40
C HIS A 26 -7.65 5.42 9.16
N PHE A 27 -8.47 4.46 9.60
CA PHE A 27 -7.99 3.26 10.28
C PHE A 27 -7.15 2.36 9.38
N PHE A 28 -7.46 2.29 8.08
CA PHE A 28 -6.60 1.61 7.11
C PHE A 28 -5.20 2.22 7.02
N GLY A 29 -5.08 3.55 7.09
CA GLY A 29 -3.76 4.20 7.19
C GLY A 29 -3.02 3.83 8.48
N LEU A 30 -3.74 3.72 9.61
CA LEU A 30 -3.14 3.25 10.87
C LEU A 30 -2.70 1.78 10.80
N ILE A 31 -3.50 0.91 10.19
CA ILE A 31 -3.14 -0.49 9.94
C ILE A 31 -1.90 -0.56 9.05
N GLU A 32 -1.84 0.26 8.01
CA GLU A 32 -0.71 0.26 7.08
C GLU A 32 0.60 0.61 7.81
N ILE A 33 0.58 1.65 8.65
CA ILE A 33 1.74 2.05 9.45
C ILE A 33 2.11 0.96 10.47
N SER A 34 1.15 0.43 11.21
CA SER A 34 1.43 -0.48 12.32
C SER A 34 1.81 -1.89 11.87
N ALA A 35 1.13 -2.43 10.86
CA ALA A 35 1.32 -3.80 10.40
C ALA A 35 2.47 -3.94 9.40
N ILE A 36 2.84 -2.86 8.69
CA ILE A 36 3.85 -2.91 7.64
C ILE A 36 5.04 -2.03 8.02
N GLY A 37 4.79 -0.76 8.35
CA GLY A 37 5.85 0.19 8.69
C GLY A 37 6.67 -0.25 9.90
N LEU A 38 6.01 -0.56 11.02
CA LEU A 38 6.70 -0.97 12.26
C LEU A 38 7.37 -2.35 12.14
N VAL A 39 6.73 -3.29 11.45
CA VAL A 39 7.31 -4.62 11.21
C VAL A 39 8.57 -4.50 10.36
N ALA A 40 8.51 -3.74 9.26
CA ALA A 40 9.68 -3.50 8.42
C ALA A 40 10.79 -2.74 9.15
N PHE A 41 10.43 -1.78 10.00
CA PHE A 41 11.40 -1.04 10.81
C PHE A 41 12.23 -1.96 11.73
N GLY A 42 11.61 -3.00 12.30
CA GLY A 42 12.31 -3.98 13.15
C GLY A 42 13.12 -5.04 12.41
N SER A 43 12.89 -5.22 11.11
CA SER A 43 13.50 -6.30 10.31
C SER A 43 14.52 -5.82 9.28
N VAL A 44 14.46 -4.54 8.88
CA VAL A 44 15.39 -3.95 7.92
C VAL A 44 16.56 -3.30 8.67
N PRO A 45 17.82 -3.45 8.23
CA PRO A 45 18.95 -2.77 8.86
C PRO A 45 18.92 -1.25 8.66
N GLU A 46 19.48 -0.52 9.64
CA GLU A 46 19.76 0.91 9.50
C GLU A 46 20.76 1.16 8.35
N PRO A 47 20.61 2.26 7.58
CA PRO A 47 19.62 3.34 7.72
C PRO A 47 18.28 3.10 6.97
N PHE A 48 18.09 1.92 6.37
CA PHE A 48 16.95 1.66 5.48
C PHE A 48 15.63 1.48 6.23
N SER A 49 15.67 1.00 7.48
CA SER A 49 14.52 0.92 8.39
C SER A 49 13.77 2.24 8.52
N VAL A 50 14.48 3.33 8.84
CA VAL A 50 13.89 4.67 8.99
C VAL A 50 13.30 5.14 7.67
N LEU A 51 14.03 4.94 6.57
CA LEU A 51 13.57 5.35 5.24
C LEU A 51 12.27 4.64 4.84
N VAL A 52 12.20 3.31 5.05
CA VAL A 52 11.01 2.50 4.76
C VAL A 52 9.85 2.95 5.64
N LEU A 53 10.07 3.18 6.94
CA LEU A 53 9.02 3.66 7.84
C LEU A 53 8.46 5.02 7.40
N VAL A 54 9.33 5.98 7.07
CA VAL A 54 8.92 7.30 6.57
C VAL A 54 8.14 7.17 5.26
N ALA A 55 8.61 6.32 4.34
CA ALA A 55 7.92 6.08 3.08
C ALA A 55 6.53 5.47 3.27
N VAL A 56 6.38 4.48 4.15
CA VAL A 56 5.08 3.86 4.48
C VAL A 56 4.14 4.88 5.15
N CYS A 57 4.64 5.70 6.07
CA CYS A 57 3.86 6.77 6.69
C CYS A 57 3.36 7.80 5.66
N ALA A 58 4.22 8.20 4.73
CA ALA A 58 3.85 9.11 3.65
C ALA A 58 2.81 8.47 2.71
N HIS A 59 2.99 7.20 2.36
CA HIS A 59 2.03 6.44 1.56
C HIS A 59 0.67 6.33 2.24
N ALA A 60 0.63 5.96 3.52
CA ALA A 60 -0.59 5.90 4.32
C ALA A 60 -1.31 7.26 4.39
N ALA A 61 -0.57 8.35 4.57
CA ALA A 61 -1.12 9.70 4.55
C ALA A 61 -1.74 10.06 3.19
N LEU A 62 -1.06 9.73 2.09
CA LEU A 62 -1.58 9.90 0.74
C LEU A 62 -2.83 9.05 0.49
N CYS A 63 -2.86 7.80 0.97
CA CYS A 63 -4.04 6.93 0.92
C CYS A 63 -5.24 7.56 1.64
N MET A 64 -5.05 7.99 2.89
CA MET A 64 -6.11 8.63 3.68
C MET A 64 -6.65 9.91 3.04
N ALA A 65 -5.76 10.77 2.53
CA ALA A 65 -6.15 11.99 1.83
C ALA A 65 -6.92 11.69 0.54
N THR A 66 -6.45 10.71 -0.24
CA THR A 66 -7.08 10.30 -1.50
C THR A 66 -8.45 9.68 -1.26
N ALA A 67 -8.59 8.79 -0.28
CA ALA A 67 -9.87 8.22 0.11
C ALA A 67 -10.86 9.31 0.56
N SER A 68 -10.40 10.29 1.35
CA SER A 68 -11.24 11.41 1.80
C SER A 68 -11.78 12.24 0.64
N GLN A 69 -10.94 12.56 -0.35
CA GLN A 69 -11.39 13.29 -1.53
C GLN A 69 -12.25 12.46 -2.48
N ALA A 70 -11.96 11.16 -2.63
CA ALA A 70 -12.79 10.25 -3.41
C ALA A 70 -14.20 10.13 -2.80
N LEU A 71 -14.33 10.11 -1.47
CA LEU A 71 -15.62 10.16 -0.78
C LEU A 71 -16.34 11.50 -0.97
N ASP A 72 -15.63 12.62 -0.97
CA ASP A 72 -16.24 13.91 -1.28
C ASP A 72 -16.75 13.97 -2.72
N TRP A 73 -15.99 13.42 -3.65
CA TRP A 73 -16.36 13.33 -5.06
C TRP A 73 -17.56 12.40 -5.32
N THR A 74 -17.59 11.21 -4.72
CA THR A 74 -18.73 10.28 -4.86
C THR A 74 -20.04 10.89 -4.38
N ARG A 75 -19.97 11.84 -3.43
CA ARG A 75 -21.12 12.60 -2.92
C ARG A 75 -21.42 13.88 -3.68
N GLY A 76 -20.70 14.16 -4.77
CA GLY A 76 -20.87 15.36 -5.58
C GLY A 76 -20.43 16.67 -4.90
N ARG A 77 -19.66 16.59 -3.81
CA ARG A 77 -19.18 17.77 -3.06
C ARG A 77 -17.87 18.34 -3.59
N ARG A 78 -17.13 17.55 -4.39
CA ARG A 78 -15.85 17.92 -5.01
C ARG A 78 -15.72 17.29 -6.39
N GLU A 79 -14.81 17.85 -7.19
CA GLU A 79 -14.37 17.25 -8.45
C GLU A 79 -13.55 15.97 -8.22
N GLN A 80 -13.40 15.16 -9.27
CA GLN A 80 -12.63 13.92 -9.20
C GLN A 80 -11.15 14.21 -8.87
N PRO A 81 -10.53 13.51 -7.89
CA PRO A 81 -9.19 13.83 -7.41
C PRO A 81 -8.07 13.27 -8.32
N ILE A 82 -8.10 13.56 -9.63
CA ILE A 82 -7.22 12.95 -10.64
C ILE A 82 -5.73 13.16 -10.32
N ARG A 83 -5.35 14.37 -9.89
CA ARG A 83 -3.96 14.69 -9.53
C ARG A 83 -3.47 13.86 -8.34
N MET A 84 -4.33 13.64 -7.35
CA MET A 84 -4.00 12.82 -6.18
C MET A 84 -3.96 11.33 -6.52
N LEU A 85 -4.82 10.85 -7.41
CA LEU A 85 -4.72 9.48 -7.92
C LEU A 85 -3.39 9.24 -8.64
N GLY A 86 -2.94 10.20 -9.46
CA GLY A 86 -1.63 10.14 -10.11
C GLY A 86 -0.47 10.16 -9.11
N ALA A 87 -0.51 11.06 -8.13
CA ALA A 87 0.51 11.15 -7.07
C ALA A 87 0.58 9.87 -6.23
N LEU A 88 -0.57 9.33 -5.82
CA LEU A 88 -0.64 8.07 -5.10
C LEU A 88 -0.07 6.93 -5.94
N GLY A 89 -0.51 6.78 -7.19
CA GLY A 89 0.02 5.73 -8.08
C GLY A 89 1.53 5.81 -8.28
N ALA A 90 2.08 7.02 -8.45
CA ALA A 90 3.51 7.24 -8.55
C ALA A 90 4.25 6.86 -7.25
N ALA A 91 3.73 7.30 -6.09
CA ALA A 91 4.29 6.94 -4.79
C ALA A 91 4.25 5.42 -4.55
N THR A 92 3.12 4.78 -4.84
CA THR A 92 2.96 3.32 -4.74
C THR A 92 3.99 2.59 -5.61
N ALA A 93 4.18 3.03 -6.85
CA ALA A 93 5.16 2.42 -7.76
C ALA A 93 6.60 2.61 -7.27
N LEU A 94 6.97 3.84 -6.87
CA LEU A 94 8.32 4.15 -6.39
C LEU A 94 8.67 3.36 -5.12
N ILE A 95 7.76 3.32 -4.15
CA ILE A 95 7.96 2.59 -2.90
C ILE A 95 8.01 1.09 -3.16
N GLY A 96 7.12 0.57 -4.02
CA GLY A 96 7.13 -0.84 -4.39
C GLY A 96 8.44 -1.26 -5.07
N ILE A 97 8.91 -0.49 -6.06
CA ILE A 97 10.19 -0.74 -6.74
C ILE A 97 11.34 -0.65 -5.73
N GLY A 98 11.36 0.37 -4.87
CA GLY A 98 12.37 0.52 -3.82
C GLY A 98 12.39 -0.66 -2.85
N ALA A 99 11.23 -1.19 -2.47
CA ALA A 99 11.11 -2.37 -1.63
C ALA A 99 11.66 -3.63 -2.31
N LEU A 100 11.39 -3.83 -3.61
CA LEU A 100 12.00 -4.95 -4.37
C LEU A 100 13.52 -4.81 -4.51
N LEU A 101 14.02 -3.59 -4.73
CA LEU A 101 15.46 -3.32 -4.75
C LEU A 101 16.10 -3.62 -3.40
N LEU A 102 15.45 -3.24 -2.29
CA LEU A 102 15.90 -3.56 -0.95
C LEU A 102 15.85 -5.07 -0.67
N ALA A 103 14.82 -5.77 -1.14
CA ALA A 103 14.72 -7.22 -0.96
C ALA A 103 15.81 -8.00 -1.72
N SER A 104 16.27 -7.47 -2.85
CA SER A 104 17.23 -8.15 -3.74
C SER A 104 18.68 -7.75 -3.51
N HIS A 105 18.93 -6.49 -3.18
CA HIS A 105 20.26 -5.91 -3.06
C HIS A 105 20.52 -5.28 -1.68
N GLY A 106 19.51 -5.23 -0.82
CA GLY A 106 19.63 -4.62 0.49
C GLY A 106 20.44 -5.48 1.46
N PRO A 107 21.04 -4.83 2.47
CA PRO A 107 21.64 -5.55 3.60
C PRO A 107 20.54 -6.21 4.44
N GLY A 108 20.87 -7.27 5.19
CA GLY A 108 19.98 -7.80 6.25
C GLY A 108 19.45 -9.23 6.05
N GLY A 109 19.92 -9.95 5.03
CA GLY A 109 19.60 -11.38 4.87
C GLY A 109 18.12 -11.65 4.57
N THR A 110 17.65 -12.86 4.89
CA THR A 110 16.33 -13.35 4.51
C THR A 110 15.18 -12.59 5.17
N ASP A 111 15.36 -12.15 6.41
CA ASP A 111 14.31 -11.50 7.19
C ASP A 111 14.04 -10.08 6.66
N ALA A 112 15.10 -9.32 6.36
CA ALA A 112 14.99 -8.02 5.71
C ALA A 112 14.36 -8.13 4.31
N ALA A 113 14.72 -9.17 3.55
CA ALA A 113 14.13 -9.44 2.24
C ALA A 113 12.64 -9.78 2.33
N GLY A 114 12.24 -10.60 3.31
CA GLY A 114 10.83 -10.92 3.56
C GLY A 114 10.02 -9.70 3.99
N ALA A 115 10.58 -8.87 4.87
CA ALA A 115 9.96 -7.60 5.28
C ALA A 115 9.78 -6.64 4.11
N ALA A 116 10.81 -6.47 3.27
CA ALA A 116 10.74 -5.64 2.07
C ALA A 116 9.73 -6.20 1.03
N GLY A 117 9.65 -7.52 0.86
CA GLY A 117 8.60 -8.17 0.06
C GLY A 117 7.18 -7.90 0.60
N THR A 118 7.02 -7.89 1.92
CA THR A 118 5.74 -7.55 2.57
C THR A 118 5.35 -6.10 2.30
N VAL A 119 6.30 -5.16 2.41
CA VAL A 119 6.09 -3.75 2.06
C VAL A 119 5.65 -3.61 0.60
N PHE A 120 6.31 -4.31 -0.33
CA PHE A 120 5.95 -4.29 -1.75
C PHE A 120 4.49 -4.69 -1.99
N VAL A 121 4.07 -5.86 -1.48
CA VAL A 121 2.70 -6.37 -1.68
C VAL A 121 1.68 -5.44 -1.04
N ALA A 122 1.96 -4.99 0.19
CA ALA A 122 0.99 -4.23 0.94
C ALA A 122 0.77 -2.83 0.37
N VAL A 123 1.86 -2.11 0.03
CA VAL A 123 1.78 -0.78 -0.60
C VAL A 123 1.01 -0.85 -1.92
N LEU A 124 1.24 -1.86 -2.76
CA LEU A 124 0.46 -2.08 -3.97
C LEU A 124 -1.03 -2.33 -3.67
N GLY A 125 -1.33 -3.14 -2.65
CA GLY A 125 -2.70 -3.44 -2.24
C GLY A 125 -3.46 -2.19 -1.74
N PHE A 126 -2.87 -1.46 -0.80
CA PHE A 126 -3.45 -0.22 -0.26
C PHE A 126 -3.56 0.87 -1.32
N GLY A 127 -2.53 1.04 -2.14
CA GLY A 127 -2.50 2.01 -3.24
C GLY A 127 -3.59 1.72 -4.27
N ALA A 128 -3.60 0.50 -4.84
CA ALA A 128 -4.60 0.12 -5.84
C ALA A 128 -6.04 0.14 -5.28
N GLY A 129 -6.24 -0.34 -4.05
CA GLY A 129 -7.54 -0.31 -3.37
C GLY A 129 -8.04 1.12 -3.16
N THR A 130 -7.17 2.04 -2.75
CA THR A 130 -7.53 3.44 -2.56
C THR A 130 -7.80 4.14 -3.89
N MET A 131 -6.97 3.89 -4.92
CA MET A 131 -7.18 4.46 -6.25
C MET A 131 -8.51 4.03 -6.87
N ALA A 132 -8.98 2.80 -6.59
CA ALA A 132 -10.24 2.29 -7.09
C ALA A 132 -11.44 3.15 -6.63
N LEU A 133 -11.37 3.75 -5.42
CA LEU A 133 -12.41 4.65 -4.91
C LEU A 133 -12.58 5.91 -5.77
N GLY A 134 -11.52 6.34 -6.44
CA GLY A 134 -11.50 7.50 -7.32
C GLY A 134 -11.95 7.21 -8.75
N ILE A 135 -12.44 6.00 -9.06
CA ILE A 135 -12.84 5.59 -10.42
C ILE A 135 -14.31 5.16 -10.44
N ARG A 136 -15.12 5.82 -11.29
CA ARG A 136 -16.57 5.56 -11.36
C ARG A 136 -16.92 4.38 -12.26
N ASN A 137 -16.12 4.18 -13.31
CA ASN A 137 -16.38 3.14 -14.31
C ASN A 137 -15.72 1.83 -13.89
N ARG A 138 -16.55 0.79 -13.64
CA ARG A 138 -16.08 -0.54 -13.24
C ARG A 138 -15.05 -1.12 -14.23
N ARG A 139 -15.19 -0.90 -15.53
CA ARG A 139 -14.21 -1.37 -16.53
C ARG A 139 -12.85 -0.69 -16.36
N ARG A 140 -12.84 0.63 -16.10
CA ARG A 140 -11.59 1.39 -15.84
C ARG A 140 -10.95 0.97 -14.52
N MET A 141 -11.76 0.68 -13.51
CA MET A 141 -11.28 0.16 -12.23
C MET A 141 -10.63 -1.22 -12.41
N LEU A 142 -11.31 -2.13 -13.12
CA LEU A 142 -10.77 -3.47 -13.40
C LEU A 142 -9.50 -3.40 -14.25
N SER A 143 -9.45 -2.54 -15.27
CA SER A 143 -8.23 -2.37 -16.07
C SER A 143 -7.08 -1.79 -15.26
N MET A 144 -7.36 -0.87 -14.33
CA MET A 144 -6.35 -0.34 -13.41
C MET A 144 -5.80 -1.43 -12.50
N VAL A 145 -6.67 -2.22 -11.85
CA VAL A 145 -6.25 -3.33 -10.98
C VAL A 145 -5.46 -4.37 -11.77
N ALA A 146 -5.91 -4.72 -12.99
CA ALA A 146 -5.17 -5.60 -13.88
C ALA A 146 -3.80 -5.03 -14.25
N GLY A 147 -3.72 -3.72 -14.52
CA GLY A 147 -2.47 -3.02 -14.78
C GLY A 147 -1.50 -3.07 -13.59
N PHE A 148 -2.00 -2.89 -12.36
CA PHE A 148 -1.22 -3.07 -11.14
C PHE A 148 -0.72 -4.50 -10.99
N ALA A 149 -1.56 -5.51 -11.23
CA ALA A 149 -1.18 -6.92 -11.15
C ALA A 149 -0.11 -7.29 -12.19
N VAL A 150 -0.31 -6.89 -13.44
CA VAL A 150 0.65 -7.11 -14.53
C VAL A 150 1.95 -6.36 -14.27
N GLY A 151 1.89 -5.11 -13.84
CA GLY A 151 3.07 -4.31 -13.50
C GLY A 151 3.85 -4.90 -12.33
N ALA A 152 3.17 -5.27 -11.25
CA ALA A 152 3.77 -5.93 -10.10
C ALA A 152 4.43 -7.27 -10.48
N GLY A 153 3.76 -8.07 -11.30
CA GLY A 153 4.32 -9.30 -11.84
C GLY A 153 5.55 -9.04 -12.71
N SER A 154 5.46 -8.08 -13.63
CA SER A 154 6.56 -7.74 -14.55
C SER A 154 7.80 -7.22 -13.82
N VAL A 155 7.61 -6.39 -12.80
CA VAL A 155 8.73 -5.83 -12.02
C VAL A 155 9.30 -6.87 -11.06
N SER A 156 8.48 -7.78 -10.50
CA SER A 156 8.95 -8.82 -9.58
C SER A 156 9.55 -10.05 -10.29
N PHE A 157 9.14 -10.35 -11.53
CA PHE A 157 9.54 -11.54 -12.28
C PHE A 157 11.06 -11.73 -12.46
N PRO A 158 11.86 -10.69 -12.81
CA PRO A 158 13.31 -10.82 -12.91
C PRO A 158 13.97 -11.27 -11.59
N TRP A 159 13.34 -10.95 -10.45
CA TRP A 159 13.83 -11.27 -9.12
C TRP A 159 13.36 -12.64 -8.63
N ALA A 160 12.24 -13.13 -9.15
CA ALA A 160 11.65 -14.43 -8.83
C ALA A 160 12.27 -15.60 -9.61
N CYS A 161 13.15 -15.35 -10.58
CA CYS A 161 13.92 -16.38 -11.28
C CYS A 161 15.31 -16.54 -10.64
N PRO A 162 15.49 -17.36 -9.58
CA PRO A 162 16.80 -17.75 -9.13
C PRO A 162 17.43 -18.66 -10.18
N GLY A 163 18.26 -18.08 -11.04
CA GLY A 163 19.30 -18.77 -11.80
C GLY A 163 20.40 -19.30 -10.88
N ARG A 164 20.04 -20.10 -9.87
CA ARG A 164 20.98 -20.90 -9.07
C ARG A 164 20.34 -22.20 -8.61
N TRP A 165 19.73 -22.93 -9.55
CA TRP A 165 19.77 -24.40 -9.51
C TRP A 165 21.23 -24.83 -9.69
N ARG A 166 22.04 -24.70 -8.63
CA ARG A 166 23.30 -25.43 -8.53
C ARG A 166 22.92 -26.89 -8.32
N TRP A 167 23.07 -27.67 -9.37
CA TRP A 167 23.22 -29.11 -9.25
C TRP A 167 24.11 -29.42 -8.04
N PRO A 168 23.71 -30.32 -7.12
CA PRO A 168 24.64 -30.83 -6.12
C PRO A 168 25.81 -31.43 -6.90
N ARG A 169 27.00 -30.84 -6.75
CA ARG A 169 28.21 -31.47 -7.29
C ARG A 169 28.31 -32.83 -6.61
N PRO A 170 28.32 -33.96 -7.35
CA PRO A 170 28.61 -35.22 -6.73
C PRO A 170 29.99 -35.10 -6.08
N SER A 171 30.04 -35.32 -4.77
CA SER A 171 31.29 -35.42 -4.01
C SER A 171 32.13 -36.50 -4.68
N ARG A 172 33.20 -36.09 -5.36
CA ARG A 172 34.24 -37.02 -5.78
C ARG A 172 34.99 -37.45 -4.53
N TYR A 173 34.56 -38.56 -3.95
CA TYR A 173 35.42 -39.40 -3.12
C TYR A 173 36.13 -40.37 -4.06
N TRP A 174 37.33 -40.00 -4.48
CA TRP A 174 38.43 -40.89 -4.87
C TRP A 174 39.72 -40.16 -4.54
#